data_AF-A0A8W8JGI6-F1
#
_entry.id   AF-A0A8W8JGI6-F1
#
_cell.length_a   1.000
_cell.length_b   1.000
_cell.length_c   1.000
_cell.angle_alpha   90.00
_cell.angle_beta   90.00
_cell.angle_gamma   90.00
#
_symmetry.space_group_name_H-M   'P 1'
#
loop_
_entity.id
_entity.type
_entity.pdbx_description
1 polymer ?
#
loop_
_entity_poly.entity_id
_entity_poly.type
_entity_poly.pdbx_seq_one_letter_code
_entity_poly.pdbx_strand_id
1 'polypeptide(L)'
;MSSDITYKIGSSGLAEDPFFHGQKASEKARREGLPRIFVSANSGARIGLAEEIKHLFKVAWNDPSDIEKVKASEGFKYLYLTPVDFKKVSAMNSVHAELIEDEGEPRYKIIDIIGREEGLGVENLRGSGMIAGESSIAYNEIVTINLVTCRAIGIGAYLVRLGQRTIQVENSHIILTGAGALNKVLGKEVYTSNNQLGGIQIMYTNGVTHDVTADDFDGVYKIIQWLSYMPKCKGSPLPILETGDPIDREVEFVPTKAPYDPRWMLNGRHNPDDKNCWQKGFFDHKSFHEILQPWAQTVVTGRARLGGIPVGVICVETRTVEMTIPADPANLDSETKVIQQAGQVWFPDSAYKTAQAIKDFNREELPLMIFANWRGFSGGMKDMHDQVLKFGSYIVDALTEYNQPIMIYIPPYAELRGGAWVVVDPTINLTHMEMYADELSRGGVLEPEGTVEIKFWRKDLEKTMQRLDKTCIQIVEKLTSPQLNPDEKAELQKRLAARQEKLLPMYHQVAIQFADLHDTPG
;
A
#
# COMPACT_ATOMS: atom_id res chain seq x y z
N MET A 1 -5.14 -12.88 20.00
CA MET A 1 -6.58 -13.09 19.71
C MET A 1 -6.69 -14.05 18.54
N SER A 2 -7.66 -14.97 18.53
CA SER A 2 -7.88 -15.89 17.41
C SER A 2 -9.35 -16.31 17.32
N SER A 3 -9.79 -16.67 16.11
CA SER A 3 -11.07 -17.33 15.88
C SER A 3 -10.91 -18.84 15.99
N ASP A 4 -11.80 -19.52 16.72
CA ASP A 4 -11.92 -20.97 16.65
C ASP A 4 -12.80 -21.36 15.45
N ILE A 5 -12.16 -21.81 14.37
CA ILE A 5 -12.87 -22.20 13.15
C ILE A 5 -13.71 -23.47 13.32
N THR A 6 -13.43 -24.30 14.34
CA THR A 6 -14.18 -25.52 14.62
C THR A 6 -15.50 -25.22 15.33
N TYR A 7 -15.56 -24.12 16.07
CA TYR A 7 -16.78 -23.66 16.72
C TYR A 7 -17.62 -22.79 15.78
N LYS A 8 -18.77 -23.33 15.34
CA LYS A 8 -19.72 -22.65 14.45
C LYS A 8 -19.02 -21.96 13.27
N ILE A 9 -18.13 -22.70 12.60
CA ILE A 9 -17.32 -22.28 11.44
C ILE A 9 -16.46 -21.01 11.65
N GLY A 10 -16.18 -20.63 12.90
CA GLY A 10 -15.51 -19.38 13.24
C GLY A 10 -16.36 -18.15 12.89
N SER A 11 -17.69 -18.26 12.97
CA SER A 11 -18.60 -17.12 12.81
C SER A 11 -18.62 -16.25 14.07
N SER A 12 -18.62 -14.94 13.88
CA SER A 12 -18.65 -13.95 14.97
C SER A 12 -20.08 -13.54 15.28
N GLY A 13 -20.59 -13.87 16.47
CA GLY A 13 -21.85 -13.33 17.01
C GLY A 13 -21.67 -12.83 18.44
N LEU A 14 -22.68 -12.15 18.98
CA LEU A 14 -22.56 -11.40 20.25
C LEU A 14 -22.16 -12.24 21.46
N ALA A 15 -22.64 -13.50 21.51
CA ALA A 15 -22.31 -14.45 22.57
C ALA A 15 -20.95 -15.14 22.35
N GLU A 16 -20.33 -14.99 21.17
CA GLU A 16 -19.05 -15.60 20.86
C GLU A 16 -17.84 -14.82 21.38
N ASP A 17 -16.80 -15.58 21.72
CA ASP A 17 -15.48 -15.13 22.16
C ASP A 17 -14.84 -13.97 21.35
N PRO A 18 -14.95 -13.84 20.01
CA PRO A 18 -14.22 -12.82 19.27
C PRO A 18 -14.72 -11.38 19.51
N PHE A 19 -16.01 -11.16 19.76
CA PHE A 19 -16.52 -9.80 19.97
C PHE A 19 -16.26 -9.32 21.38
N PHE A 20 -16.76 -10.03 22.39
CA PHE A 20 -16.63 -9.59 23.77
C PHE A 20 -15.24 -9.86 24.35
N HIS A 21 -14.73 -11.10 24.25
CA HIS A 21 -13.40 -11.43 24.75
C HIS A 21 -12.30 -10.87 23.86
N GLY A 22 -12.52 -10.81 22.55
CA GLY A 22 -11.60 -10.16 21.63
C GLY A 22 -11.48 -8.65 21.86
N GLN A 23 -12.59 -7.93 22.03
CA GLN A 23 -12.53 -6.53 22.43
C GLN A 23 -11.79 -6.36 23.75
N LYS A 24 -12.15 -7.12 24.79
CA LYS A 24 -11.48 -7.05 26.10
C LYS A 24 -9.99 -7.38 26.03
N ALA A 25 -9.60 -8.32 25.18
CA ALA A 25 -8.20 -8.67 24.95
C ALA A 25 -7.45 -7.52 24.26
N SER A 26 -8.08 -6.87 23.26
CA SER A 26 -7.52 -5.69 22.59
C SER A 26 -7.40 -4.51 23.56
N GLU A 27 -8.45 -4.21 24.34
CA GLU A 27 -8.44 -3.17 25.38
C GLU A 27 -7.37 -3.43 26.45
N LYS A 28 -7.18 -4.70 26.85
CA LYS A 28 -6.10 -5.10 27.77
C LYS A 28 -4.73 -4.84 27.14
N ALA A 29 -4.51 -5.28 25.89
CA ALA A 29 -3.25 -5.06 25.19
C ALA A 29 -2.92 -3.57 25.10
N ARG A 30 -3.91 -2.72 24.75
CA ARG A 30 -3.73 -1.25 24.72
C ARG A 30 -3.41 -0.66 26.08
N ARG A 31 -4.16 -1.03 27.12
CA ARG A 31 -3.92 -0.56 28.50
C ARG A 31 -2.51 -0.92 28.99
N GLU A 32 -1.98 -2.06 28.57
CA GLU A 32 -0.64 -2.53 28.93
C GLU A 32 0.44 -2.11 27.89
N GLY A 33 0.05 -1.44 26.80
CA GLY A 33 0.94 -1.05 25.71
C GLY A 33 1.53 -2.23 24.92
N LEU A 34 0.99 -3.44 25.04
CA LEU A 34 1.55 -4.66 24.46
C LEU A 34 1.16 -4.83 22.99
N PRO A 35 2.03 -5.45 22.15
CA PRO A 35 1.65 -5.88 20.82
C PRO A 35 0.43 -6.81 20.82
N ARG A 36 -0.49 -6.59 19.87
CA ARG A 36 -1.68 -7.42 19.66
C ARG A 36 -1.53 -8.24 18.38
N ILE A 37 -1.47 -9.56 18.54
CA ILE A 37 -1.47 -10.53 17.44
C ILE A 37 -2.90 -11.06 17.22
N PHE A 38 -3.37 -11.04 15.97
CA PHE A 38 -4.66 -11.60 15.57
C PHE A 38 -4.47 -12.73 14.53
N VAL A 39 -4.89 -13.94 14.88
CA VAL A 39 -4.91 -15.08 13.95
C VAL A 39 -6.32 -15.22 13.38
N SER A 40 -6.46 -14.91 12.10
CA SER A 40 -7.72 -14.83 11.37
C SER A 40 -8.00 -16.13 10.63
N ALA A 41 -9.00 -16.87 11.12
CA ALA A 41 -9.55 -18.09 10.53
C ALA A 41 -11.08 -18.12 10.76
N ASN A 42 -11.84 -17.33 10.01
CA ASN A 42 -13.24 -17.01 10.33
C ASN A 42 -14.17 -17.04 9.11
N SER A 43 -15.47 -17.04 9.39
CA SER A 43 -16.53 -16.98 8.38
C SER A 43 -17.36 -15.69 8.45
N GLY A 44 -16.79 -14.63 9.04
CA GLY A 44 -17.44 -13.33 9.17
C GLY A 44 -18.52 -13.28 10.26
N ALA A 45 -19.42 -12.30 10.16
CA ALA A 45 -20.53 -12.15 11.10
C ALA A 45 -21.49 -13.34 10.99
N ARG A 46 -21.99 -13.81 12.12
CA ARG A 46 -22.98 -14.89 12.14
C ARG A 46 -24.29 -14.45 11.49
N ILE A 47 -24.87 -15.38 10.75
CA ILE A 47 -26.19 -15.27 10.15
C ILE A 47 -27.03 -16.41 10.71
N GLY A 48 -28.23 -16.09 11.18
CA GLY A 48 -29.18 -17.06 11.70
C GLY A 48 -30.61 -16.74 11.26
N LEU A 49 -31.50 -17.72 11.42
CA LEU A 49 -32.94 -17.57 11.30
C LEU A 49 -33.58 -18.09 12.58
N ALA A 50 -34.78 -17.59 12.93
CA ALA A 50 -35.53 -18.09 14.07
C ALA A 50 -36.06 -19.52 13.80
N GLU A 51 -35.29 -20.54 14.17
CA GLU A 51 -35.60 -21.94 13.91
C GLU A 51 -36.92 -22.37 14.57
N GLU A 52 -37.29 -21.76 15.71
CA GLU A 52 -38.57 -22.01 16.37
C GLU A 52 -39.77 -21.50 15.57
N ILE A 53 -39.58 -20.49 14.70
CA ILE A 53 -40.65 -19.95 13.82
C ILE A 53 -40.64 -20.65 12.46
N LYS A 54 -39.46 -21.03 11.96
CA LYS A 54 -39.24 -21.64 10.64
C LYS A 54 -40.10 -22.88 10.38
N HIS A 55 -40.44 -23.64 11.43
CA HIS A 55 -41.28 -24.84 11.32
C HIS A 55 -42.75 -24.60 11.71
N LEU A 56 -43.11 -23.39 12.16
CA LEU A 56 -44.46 -23.05 12.62
C LEU A 56 -45.24 -22.17 11.64
N PHE A 57 -44.56 -21.31 10.88
CA PHE A 57 -45.25 -20.39 9.98
C PHE A 57 -46.10 -21.12 8.94
N LYS A 58 -47.25 -20.53 8.62
CA LYS A 58 -48.16 -20.92 7.55
C LYS A 58 -48.13 -19.87 6.46
N VAL A 59 -48.51 -20.27 5.25
CA VAL A 59 -48.56 -19.40 4.08
C VAL A 59 -50.01 -19.18 3.70
N ALA A 60 -50.42 -17.92 3.56
CA ALA A 60 -51.71 -17.57 2.97
C ALA A 60 -51.54 -17.45 1.46
N TRP A 61 -51.92 -18.49 0.71
CA TRP A 61 -51.80 -18.52 -0.76
C TRP A 61 -52.83 -17.60 -1.43
N ASN A 62 -52.54 -17.16 -2.66
CA ASN A 62 -53.49 -16.37 -3.43
C ASN A 62 -54.70 -17.21 -3.91
N ASP A 63 -54.47 -18.47 -4.29
CA ASP A 63 -55.51 -19.48 -4.56
C ASP A 63 -55.21 -20.77 -3.77
N PRO A 64 -55.97 -21.05 -2.69
CA PRO A 64 -55.78 -22.26 -1.90
C PRO A 64 -56.40 -23.53 -2.52
N SER A 65 -57.23 -23.39 -3.57
CA SER A 65 -58.09 -24.48 -4.07
C SER A 65 -57.39 -25.48 -4.99
N ASP A 66 -56.19 -25.17 -5.49
CA ASP A 66 -55.45 -26.04 -6.41
C ASP A 66 -53.92 -25.86 -6.29
N ILE A 67 -53.36 -26.13 -5.09
CA ILE A 67 -51.91 -26.03 -4.79
C ILE A 67 -51.03 -26.82 -5.79
N GLU A 68 -51.56 -27.88 -6.40
CA GLU A 68 -50.85 -28.67 -7.42
C GLU A 68 -50.75 -27.97 -8.79
N LYS A 69 -51.60 -26.97 -9.07
CA LYS A 69 -51.59 -26.18 -10.32
C LYS A 69 -51.13 -24.74 -10.13
N VAL A 70 -50.81 -24.32 -8.89
CA VAL A 70 -50.26 -22.99 -8.60
C VAL A 70 -49.05 -22.77 -9.51
N LYS A 71 -49.25 -21.91 -10.53
CA LYS A 71 -48.13 -21.44 -11.33
C LYS A 71 -47.24 -20.67 -10.38
N ALA A 72 -45.92 -20.86 -10.48
CA ALA A 72 -44.94 -20.09 -9.70
C ALA A 72 -45.17 -18.55 -9.78
N SER A 73 -45.92 -18.09 -10.79
CA SER A 73 -46.34 -16.70 -11.00
C SER A 73 -47.46 -16.19 -10.08
N GLU A 74 -48.20 -17.04 -9.36
CA GLU A 74 -49.38 -16.60 -8.58
C GLU A 74 -49.04 -16.18 -7.14
N GLY A 75 -47.99 -16.73 -6.51
CA GLY A 75 -47.45 -16.23 -5.25
C GLY A 75 -48.33 -16.41 -4.00
N PHE A 76 -48.07 -15.62 -2.96
CA PHE A 76 -48.75 -15.68 -1.66
C PHE A 76 -49.05 -14.27 -1.12
N LYS A 77 -50.03 -14.16 -0.21
CA LYS A 77 -50.48 -12.91 0.41
C LYS A 77 -49.60 -12.50 1.60
N TYR A 78 -49.40 -13.42 2.55
CA TYR A 78 -48.64 -13.18 3.80
C TYR A 78 -48.27 -14.50 4.49
N LEU A 79 -47.39 -14.42 5.49
CA LEU A 79 -47.09 -15.50 6.42
C LEU A 79 -47.84 -15.29 7.74
N TYR A 80 -48.30 -16.37 8.37
CA TYR A 80 -49.07 -16.28 9.62
C TYR A 80 -48.83 -17.44 10.56
N LEU A 81 -49.29 -17.30 11.80
CA LEU A 81 -49.40 -18.37 12.79
C LEU A 81 -50.88 -18.59 13.15
N THR A 82 -51.23 -19.85 13.43
CA THR A 82 -52.54 -20.15 14.02
C THR A 82 -52.60 -19.62 15.46
N PRO A 83 -53.77 -19.41 16.08
CA PRO A 83 -53.85 -19.01 17.48
C PRO A 83 -53.16 -20.01 18.43
N VAL A 84 -53.17 -21.30 18.07
CA VAL A 84 -52.47 -22.36 18.82
C VAL A 84 -50.96 -22.21 18.70
N ASP A 85 -50.44 -21.96 17.50
CA ASP A 85 -49.00 -21.80 17.29
C ASP A 85 -48.47 -20.48 17.83
N PHE A 86 -49.21 -19.38 17.68
CA PHE A 86 -48.86 -18.09 18.26
C PHE A 86 -48.76 -18.18 19.78
N LYS A 87 -49.68 -18.89 20.44
CA LYS A 87 -49.63 -19.09 21.90
C LYS A 87 -48.37 -19.83 22.36
N LYS A 88 -47.74 -20.64 21.51
CA LYS A 88 -46.48 -21.33 21.85
C LYS A 88 -45.30 -20.37 21.89
N VAL A 89 -45.30 -19.30 21.09
CA VAL A 89 -44.14 -18.42 20.88
C VAL A 89 -44.33 -17.01 21.43
N SER A 90 -45.55 -16.58 21.72
CA SER A 90 -45.86 -15.22 22.15
C SER A 90 -45.19 -14.84 23.48
N ALA A 91 -45.10 -15.77 24.43
CA ALA A 91 -44.44 -15.54 25.71
C ALA A 91 -42.91 -15.37 25.60
N MET A 92 -42.31 -15.79 24.48
CA MET A 92 -40.86 -15.72 24.24
C MET A 92 -40.45 -14.46 23.47
N ASN A 93 -41.41 -13.61 23.08
CA ASN A 93 -41.17 -12.43 22.24
C ASN A 93 -40.47 -12.74 20.90
N SER A 94 -40.62 -13.97 20.37
CA SER A 94 -39.98 -14.41 19.14
C SER A 94 -40.56 -13.76 17.87
N VAL A 95 -41.78 -13.22 17.94
CA VAL A 95 -42.53 -12.74 16.78
C VAL A 95 -43.46 -11.59 17.18
N HIS A 96 -43.54 -10.56 16.34
CA HIS A 96 -44.62 -9.58 16.38
C HIS A 96 -45.63 -9.95 15.30
N ALA A 97 -46.89 -10.11 15.69
CA ALA A 97 -47.96 -10.50 14.79
C ALA A 97 -49.27 -9.78 15.13
N GLU A 98 -50.07 -9.53 14.10
CA GLU A 98 -51.39 -8.91 14.20
C GLU A 98 -52.47 -9.96 14.03
N LEU A 99 -53.45 -9.97 14.92
CA LEU A 99 -54.62 -10.83 14.79
C LEU A 99 -55.54 -10.27 13.71
N ILE A 100 -55.73 -11.03 12.63
CA ILE A 100 -56.65 -10.73 11.54
C ILE A 100 -57.66 -11.86 11.38
N GLU A 101 -58.77 -11.57 10.71
CA GLU A 101 -59.73 -12.56 10.25
C GLU A 101 -59.61 -12.66 8.73
N ASP A 102 -59.28 -13.84 8.22
CA ASP A 102 -59.18 -14.10 6.78
C ASP A 102 -59.67 -15.52 6.49
N GLU A 103 -60.42 -15.68 5.40
CA GLU A 103 -61.06 -16.95 5.02
C GLU A 103 -61.92 -17.60 6.14
N GLY A 104 -62.47 -16.78 7.04
CA GLY A 104 -63.29 -17.24 8.17
C GLY A 104 -62.48 -17.84 9.33
N GLU A 105 -61.16 -17.67 9.35
CA GLU A 105 -60.28 -18.15 10.41
C GLU A 105 -59.49 -17.01 11.07
N PRO A 106 -59.33 -17.02 12.41
CA PRO A 106 -58.42 -16.10 13.09
C PRO A 106 -56.96 -16.46 12.78
N ARG A 107 -56.20 -15.52 12.24
CA ARG A 107 -54.79 -15.69 11.86
C ARG A 107 -53.92 -14.62 12.51
N TYR A 108 -52.78 -15.00 13.07
CA TYR A 108 -51.77 -14.05 13.53
C TYR A 108 -50.79 -13.79 12.38
N LYS A 109 -51.07 -12.75 11.59
CA LYS A 109 -50.21 -12.34 10.48
C LYS A 109 -48.87 -11.85 11.02
N ILE A 110 -47.78 -12.48 10.57
CA ILE A 110 -46.43 -12.13 11.01
C ILE A 110 -46.05 -10.78 10.42
N ILE A 111 -45.64 -9.85 11.29
CA ILE A 111 -45.11 -8.53 10.92
C ILE A 111 -43.59 -8.56 11.04
N ASP A 112 -43.08 -8.97 12.19
CA ASP A 112 -41.65 -9.07 12.48
C ASP A 112 -41.31 -10.43 13.08
N ILE A 113 -40.16 -10.99 12.71
CA ILE A 113 -39.56 -12.15 13.38
C ILE A 113 -38.34 -11.65 14.14
N ILE A 114 -38.38 -11.78 15.46
CA ILE A 114 -37.29 -11.38 16.37
C ILE A 114 -36.38 -12.57 16.63
N GLY A 115 -36.98 -13.73 16.89
CA GLY A 115 -36.28 -14.94 17.35
C GLY A 115 -35.99 -14.92 18.84
N ARG A 116 -36.03 -16.10 19.46
CA ARG A 116 -35.66 -16.31 20.86
C ARG A 116 -34.14 -16.35 21.04
N GLU A 117 -33.44 -16.90 20.06
CA GLU A 117 -31.98 -16.98 20.07
C GLU A 117 -31.37 -15.61 19.77
N GLU A 118 -30.32 -15.25 20.51
CA GLU A 118 -29.52 -14.05 20.21
C GLU A 118 -28.49 -14.33 19.11
N GLY A 119 -28.10 -13.28 18.39
CA GLY A 119 -27.02 -13.36 17.40
C GLY A 119 -27.47 -13.97 16.08
N LEU A 120 -28.67 -13.64 15.64
CA LEU A 120 -29.25 -14.02 14.35
C LEU A 120 -28.96 -12.97 13.27
N GLY A 121 -28.90 -11.68 13.62
CA GLY A 121 -28.94 -10.60 12.63
C GLY A 121 -28.16 -9.33 12.98
N VAL A 122 -28.85 -8.20 12.99
CA VAL A 122 -28.29 -6.83 13.03
C VAL A 122 -27.44 -6.54 14.27
N GLU A 123 -27.72 -7.23 15.36
CA GLU A 123 -26.98 -7.19 16.61
C GLU A 123 -25.56 -7.75 16.45
N ASN A 124 -25.33 -8.71 15.54
CA ASN A 124 -23.98 -9.17 15.17
C ASN A 124 -23.23 -8.12 14.33
N LEU A 125 -23.95 -7.32 13.52
CA LEU A 125 -23.35 -6.21 12.78
C LEU A 125 -22.92 -5.09 13.73
N ARG A 126 -23.71 -4.81 14.77
CA ARG A 126 -23.29 -3.91 15.86
C ARG A 126 -22.02 -4.43 16.54
N GLY A 127 -21.96 -5.73 16.88
CA GLY A 127 -20.76 -6.35 17.44
C GLY A 127 -19.54 -6.24 16.51
N SER A 128 -19.77 -6.40 15.20
CA SER A 128 -18.74 -6.21 14.17
C SER A 128 -18.20 -4.77 14.15
N GLY A 129 -19.08 -3.77 14.16
CA GLY A 129 -18.69 -2.36 14.21
C GLY A 129 -17.90 -2.01 15.47
N MET A 130 -18.27 -2.59 16.61
CA MET A 130 -17.58 -2.40 17.89
C MET A 130 -16.10 -2.85 17.82
N ILE A 131 -15.83 -4.07 17.34
CA ILE A 131 -14.44 -4.55 17.24
C ILE A 131 -13.65 -3.93 16.08
N ALA A 132 -14.33 -3.46 15.03
CA ALA A 132 -13.70 -2.66 13.99
C ALA A 132 -13.20 -1.32 14.57
N GLY A 133 -14.04 -0.63 15.34
CA GLY A 133 -13.66 0.60 16.04
C GLY A 133 -12.47 0.38 16.99
N GLU A 134 -12.54 -0.64 17.83
CA GLU A 134 -11.44 -1.02 18.74
C GLU A 134 -10.15 -1.37 17.97
N SER A 135 -10.24 -2.06 16.83
CA SER A 135 -9.04 -2.37 16.04
C SER A 135 -8.42 -1.16 15.37
N SER A 136 -9.23 -0.19 14.95
CA SER A 136 -8.77 1.11 14.46
C SER A 136 -7.99 1.87 15.54
N ILE A 137 -8.53 1.90 16.77
CA ILE A 137 -7.86 2.52 17.93
C ILE A 137 -6.56 1.78 18.25
N ALA A 138 -6.61 0.44 18.31
CA ALA A 138 -5.44 -0.39 18.62
C ALA A 138 -4.28 -0.15 17.67
N TYR A 139 -4.53 -0.05 16.35
CA TYR A 139 -3.47 0.26 15.38
C TYR A 139 -2.78 1.60 15.65
N ASN A 140 -3.52 2.61 16.12
CA ASN A 140 -2.95 3.92 16.46
C ASN A 140 -2.23 3.94 17.82
N GLU A 141 -2.49 2.98 18.71
CA GLU A 141 -1.95 2.98 20.06
C GLU A 141 -0.82 1.97 20.28
N ILE A 142 -0.88 0.79 19.66
CA ILE A 142 0.03 -0.35 19.89
C ILE A 142 0.38 -1.05 18.57
N VAL A 143 1.42 -1.87 18.60
CA VAL A 143 1.76 -2.77 17.48
C VAL A 143 0.61 -3.76 17.25
N THR A 144 0.13 -3.83 16.01
CA THR A 144 -0.87 -4.81 15.57
C THR A 144 -0.32 -5.66 14.43
N ILE A 145 -0.40 -6.99 14.56
CA ILE A 145 0.04 -7.96 13.54
C ILE A 145 -1.06 -8.98 13.32
N ASN A 146 -1.29 -9.35 12.07
CA ASN A 146 -2.28 -10.35 11.69
C ASN A 146 -1.62 -11.53 10.97
N LEU A 147 -2.09 -12.74 11.27
CA LEU A 147 -1.84 -13.94 10.46
C LEU A 147 -3.16 -14.40 9.87
N VAL A 148 -3.25 -14.48 8.56
CA VAL A 148 -4.43 -15.02 7.86
C VAL A 148 -4.16 -16.47 7.50
N THR A 149 -4.91 -17.37 8.13
CA THR A 149 -4.89 -18.81 7.85
C THR A 149 -6.30 -19.27 7.50
N CYS A 150 -6.41 -20.18 6.53
CA CYS A 150 -7.66 -20.61 5.91
C CYS A 150 -8.45 -19.49 5.19
N ARG A 151 -9.07 -18.55 5.91
CA ARG A 151 -9.90 -17.48 5.34
C ARG A 151 -10.23 -16.36 6.34
N ALA A 152 -10.36 -15.15 5.82
CA ALA A 152 -10.85 -13.96 6.52
C ALA A 152 -12.03 -13.36 5.73
N ILE A 153 -13.24 -13.37 6.31
CA ILE A 153 -14.48 -13.01 5.59
C ILE A 153 -15.15 -11.80 6.25
N GLY A 154 -15.57 -10.82 5.44
CA GLY A 154 -16.37 -9.68 5.89
C GLY A 154 -15.69 -8.88 7.00
N ILE A 155 -16.24 -8.90 8.22
CA ILE A 155 -15.59 -8.26 9.37
C ILE A 155 -14.18 -8.80 9.64
N GLY A 156 -13.93 -10.10 9.42
CA GLY A 156 -12.58 -10.67 9.58
C GLY A 156 -11.57 -10.03 8.63
N ALA A 157 -11.96 -9.72 7.40
CA ALA A 157 -11.12 -9.01 6.43
C ALA A 157 -10.86 -7.55 6.87
N TYR A 158 -11.88 -6.86 7.39
CA TYR A 158 -11.70 -5.52 7.94
C TYR A 158 -10.78 -5.49 9.16
N LEU A 159 -10.87 -6.44 10.08
CA LEU A 159 -9.96 -6.50 11.24
C LEU A 159 -8.50 -6.67 10.82
N VAL A 160 -8.26 -7.55 9.85
CA VAL A 160 -6.94 -7.74 9.25
C VAL A 160 -6.44 -6.41 8.67
N ARG A 161 -7.23 -5.76 7.80
CA ARG A 161 -6.81 -4.49 7.21
C ARG A 161 -6.63 -3.38 8.24
N LEU A 162 -7.50 -3.26 9.25
CA LEU A 162 -7.39 -2.25 10.30
C LEU A 162 -6.15 -2.46 11.17
N GLY A 163 -5.73 -3.71 11.39
CA GLY A 163 -4.45 -4.04 12.03
C GLY A 163 -3.22 -3.81 11.13
N GLN A 164 -3.43 -3.49 9.85
CA GLN A 164 -2.43 -3.27 8.80
C GLN A 164 -1.52 -4.47 8.52
N ARG A 165 -0.56 -4.73 9.42
CA ARG A 165 0.58 -5.62 9.20
C ARG A 165 0.10 -7.06 9.06
N THR A 166 0.11 -7.59 7.84
CA THR A 166 -0.58 -8.84 7.54
C THR A 166 0.37 -9.87 6.91
N ILE A 167 0.43 -11.05 7.51
CA ILE A 167 1.06 -12.24 6.95
C ILE A 167 -0.06 -13.16 6.44
N GLN A 168 0.02 -13.59 5.19
CA GLN A 168 -1.00 -14.43 4.56
C GLN A 168 -0.43 -15.79 4.15
N VAL A 169 -1.09 -16.87 4.56
CA VAL A 169 -0.73 -18.23 4.12
C VAL A 169 -1.16 -18.44 2.66
N GLU A 170 -0.33 -19.05 1.81
CA GLU A 170 -0.52 -19.15 0.34
C GLU A 170 -1.92 -19.61 -0.10
N ASN A 171 -2.52 -20.56 0.62
CA ASN A 171 -3.83 -21.14 0.28
C ASN A 171 -5.03 -20.44 0.98
N SER A 172 -4.80 -19.31 1.63
CA SER A 172 -5.84 -18.54 2.32
C SER A 172 -6.36 -17.36 1.48
N HIS A 173 -7.53 -16.83 1.83
CA HIS A 173 -8.11 -15.67 1.17
C HIS A 173 -8.71 -14.65 2.14
N ILE A 174 -8.59 -13.37 1.77
CA ILE A 174 -9.18 -12.22 2.46
C ILE A 174 -10.28 -11.65 1.57
N ILE A 175 -11.55 -11.82 1.94
CA ILE A 175 -12.68 -11.43 1.07
C ILE A 175 -13.79 -10.72 1.86
N LEU A 176 -14.57 -9.90 1.16
CA LEU A 176 -15.82 -9.36 1.70
C LEU A 176 -16.99 -10.30 1.41
N THR A 177 -17.12 -10.70 0.14
CA THR A 177 -18.19 -11.57 -0.37
C THR A 177 -17.57 -12.70 -1.17
N GLY A 178 -18.08 -13.93 -1.00
CA GLY A 178 -17.57 -15.11 -1.71
C GLY A 178 -17.95 -15.15 -3.19
N ALA A 179 -17.11 -15.82 -3.99
CA ALA A 179 -17.27 -15.97 -5.44
C ALA A 179 -18.65 -16.55 -5.82
N GLY A 180 -19.10 -17.59 -5.12
CA GLY A 180 -20.41 -18.20 -5.37
C GLY A 180 -21.59 -17.24 -5.12
N ALA A 181 -21.47 -16.32 -4.16
CA ALA A 181 -22.51 -15.31 -3.93
C ALA A 181 -22.50 -14.24 -5.04
N LEU A 182 -21.31 -13.79 -5.47
CA LEU A 182 -21.19 -12.85 -6.60
C LEU A 182 -21.74 -13.44 -7.89
N ASN A 183 -21.41 -14.70 -8.20
CA ASN A 183 -21.93 -15.38 -9.40
C ASN A 183 -23.47 -15.47 -9.39
N LYS A 184 -24.09 -15.75 -8.22
CA LYS A 184 -25.55 -15.74 -8.08
C LYS A 184 -26.15 -14.37 -8.34
N VAL A 185 -25.53 -13.30 -7.85
CA VAL A 185 -25.99 -11.91 -8.06
C VAL A 185 -25.84 -11.50 -9.53
N LEU A 186 -24.76 -11.90 -10.19
CA LEU A 186 -24.50 -11.60 -11.59
C LEU A 186 -25.29 -12.49 -12.57
N GLY A 187 -25.91 -13.57 -12.08
CA GLY A 187 -26.66 -14.53 -12.88
C GLY A 187 -25.80 -15.40 -13.82
N LYS A 188 -24.47 -15.38 -13.65
CA LYS A 188 -23.50 -16.14 -14.45
C LYS A 188 -22.27 -16.49 -13.62
N GLU A 189 -21.56 -17.55 -14.02
CA GLU A 189 -20.33 -18.00 -13.39
C GLU A 189 -19.13 -17.15 -13.83
N VAL A 190 -18.85 -16.07 -13.10
CA VAL A 190 -17.77 -15.11 -13.40
C VAL A 190 -16.49 -15.47 -12.68
N TYR A 191 -16.60 -15.81 -11.39
CA TYR A 191 -15.46 -16.09 -10.52
C TYR A 191 -15.38 -17.58 -10.20
N THR A 192 -14.19 -18.14 -10.27
CA THR A 192 -13.93 -19.59 -10.12
C THR A 192 -13.57 -19.99 -8.69
N SER A 193 -13.02 -19.07 -7.89
CA SER A 193 -12.63 -19.34 -6.51
C SER A 193 -12.60 -18.07 -5.66
N ASN A 194 -12.66 -18.23 -4.34
CA ASN A 194 -12.42 -17.10 -3.43
C ASN A 194 -10.96 -16.62 -3.49
N ASN A 195 -10.00 -17.49 -3.81
CA ASN A 195 -8.62 -17.09 -3.99
C ASN A 195 -8.47 -16.13 -5.19
N GLN A 196 -9.29 -16.26 -6.24
CA GLN A 196 -9.33 -15.30 -7.34
C GLN A 196 -9.71 -13.87 -6.89
N LEU A 197 -10.45 -13.75 -5.78
CA LEU A 197 -10.90 -12.47 -5.23
C LEU A 197 -9.94 -11.90 -4.18
N GLY A 198 -9.29 -12.77 -3.39
CA GLY A 198 -8.56 -12.35 -2.20
C GLY A 198 -7.41 -13.25 -1.77
N GLY A 199 -6.95 -14.14 -2.64
CA GLY A 199 -5.72 -14.90 -2.42
C GLY A 199 -4.48 -14.01 -2.49
N ILE A 200 -3.31 -14.60 -2.25
CA ILE A 200 -2.02 -13.89 -2.23
C ILE A 200 -1.73 -13.15 -3.53
N GLN A 201 -2.16 -13.69 -4.68
CA GLN A 201 -1.96 -13.08 -5.99
C GLN A 201 -2.74 -11.77 -6.18
N ILE A 202 -3.71 -11.50 -5.29
CA ILE A 202 -4.45 -10.22 -5.23
C ILE A 202 -3.93 -9.37 -4.06
N MET A 203 -3.86 -9.95 -2.86
CA MET A 203 -3.63 -9.17 -1.63
C MET A 203 -2.16 -8.84 -1.39
N TYR A 204 -1.23 -9.69 -1.85
CA TYR A 204 0.20 -9.40 -1.74
C TYR A 204 0.62 -8.37 -2.81
N THR A 205 0.05 -8.49 -4.01
CA THR A 205 0.34 -7.62 -5.16
C THR A 205 -0.32 -6.23 -5.08
N ASN A 206 -1.28 -6.04 -4.17
CA ASN A 206 -1.92 -4.74 -3.91
C ASN A 206 -1.56 -4.09 -2.56
N GLY A 207 -0.71 -4.75 -1.75
CA GLY A 207 -0.22 -4.21 -0.49
C GLY A 207 -1.13 -4.36 0.74
N VAL A 208 -2.21 -5.14 0.65
CA VAL A 208 -2.99 -5.53 1.84
C VAL A 208 -2.23 -6.56 2.69
N THR A 209 -1.54 -7.48 2.03
CA THR A 209 -0.65 -8.46 2.65
C THR A 209 0.78 -7.93 2.57
N HIS A 210 1.47 -7.90 3.72
CA HIS A 210 2.85 -7.44 3.82
C HIS A 210 3.85 -8.56 3.52
N ASP A 211 3.52 -9.81 3.84
CA ASP A 211 4.35 -10.98 3.56
C ASP A 211 3.52 -12.27 3.42
N VAL A 212 4.05 -13.26 2.71
CA VAL A 212 3.39 -14.53 2.41
C VAL A 212 4.18 -15.69 3.03
N THR A 213 3.47 -16.71 3.49
CA THR A 213 4.07 -17.91 4.10
C THR A 213 3.47 -19.17 3.50
N ALA A 214 4.27 -20.24 3.42
CA ALA A 214 3.81 -21.53 2.93
C ALA A 214 2.81 -22.19 3.90
N ASP A 215 3.03 -22.02 5.21
CA ASP A 215 2.21 -22.62 6.26
C ASP A 215 2.10 -21.72 7.52
N ASP A 216 1.29 -22.18 8.47
CA ASP A 216 1.03 -21.46 9.73
C ASP A 216 2.28 -21.34 10.60
N PHE A 217 3.16 -22.34 10.59
CA PHE A 217 4.36 -22.35 11.43
C PHE A 217 5.35 -21.29 10.96
N ASP A 218 5.62 -21.23 9.66
CA ASP A 218 6.46 -20.17 9.07
C ASP A 218 5.79 -18.79 9.22
N GLY A 219 4.45 -18.74 9.21
CA GLY A 219 3.69 -17.53 9.55
C GLY A 219 3.95 -17.03 10.98
N VAL A 220 3.92 -17.93 11.96
CA VAL A 220 4.25 -17.60 13.37
C VAL A 220 5.72 -17.21 13.52
N TYR A 221 6.63 -17.90 12.82
CA TYR A 221 8.06 -17.54 12.81
C TYR A 221 8.26 -16.10 12.31
N LYS A 222 7.60 -15.72 11.21
CA LYS A 222 7.63 -14.35 10.69
C LYS A 222 7.05 -13.32 11.66
N ILE A 223 5.99 -13.64 12.39
CA ILE A 223 5.47 -12.75 13.46
C ILE A 223 6.56 -12.49 14.51
N ILE A 224 7.25 -13.54 14.98
CA ILE A 224 8.33 -13.40 15.96
C ILE A 224 9.50 -12.62 15.37
N GLN A 225 9.85 -12.87 14.10
CA GLN A 225 10.88 -12.14 13.38
C GLN A 225 10.53 -10.64 13.28
N TRP A 226 9.28 -10.26 12.97
CA TRP A 226 8.85 -8.86 12.95
C TRP A 226 8.91 -8.23 14.35
N LEU A 227 8.41 -8.92 15.37
CA LEU A 227 8.48 -8.44 16.75
C LEU A 227 9.91 -8.25 17.24
N SER A 228 10.88 -8.97 16.68
CA SER A 228 12.30 -8.79 17.03
C SER A 228 12.81 -7.38 16.74
N TYR A 229 12.21 -6.62 15.82
CA TYR A 229 12.58 -5.23 15.54
C TYR A 229 11.87 -4.24 16.47
N MET A 230 10.76 -4.62 17.10
CA MET A 230 9.83 -3.70 17.76
C MET A 230 10.03 -3.68 19.28
N PRO A 231 9.72 -2.56 19.97
CA PRO A 231 9.71 -2.52 21.43
C PRO A 231 8.75 -3.56 22.04
N LYS A 232 9.11 -4.08 23.21
CA LYS A 232 8.28 -5.07 23.94
C LYS A 232 6.89 -4.55 24.29
N CYS A 233 6.79 -3.25 24.54
CA CYS A 233 5.56 -2.50 24.75
C CYS A 233 5.81 -1.03 24.41
N LYS A 234 4.73 -0.29 24.13
CA LYS A 234 4.76 1.13 23.80
C LYS A 234 5.61 1.94 24.77
N GLY A 235 6.49 2.78 24.24
CA GLY A 235 7.38 3.65 24.99
C GLY A 235 8.56 2.93 25.65
N SER A 236 8.73 1.61 25.44
CA SER A 236 9.95 0.92 25.85
C SER A 236 11.10 1.21 24.88
N PRO A 237 12.37 1.07 25.32
CA PRO A 237 13.51 1.14 24.43
C PRO A 237 13.43 0.11 23.29
N LEU A 238 14.02 0.47 22.15
CA LEU A 238 14.19 -0.44 21.01
C LEU A 238 15.03 -1.67 21.41
N PRO A 239 14.73 -2.87 20.85
CA PRO A 239 15.53 -4.07 21.08
C PRO A 239 16.83 -4.03 20.25
N ILE A 240 17.83 -3.30 20.76
CA ILE A 240 19.19 -3.30 20.22
C ILE A 240 19.81 -4.68 20.51
N LEU A 241 20.28 -5.35 19.47
CA LEU A 241 20.89 -6.68 19.56
C LEU A 241 22.35 -6.60 19.12
N GLU A 242 23.26 -7.26 19.82
CA GLU A 242 24.63 -7.40 19.33
C GLU A 242 24.61 -8.20 18.01
N THR A 243 25.15 -7.60 16.96
CA THR A 243 25.31 -8.26 15.67
C THR A 243 26.76 -8.65 15.48
N GLY A 244 26.99 -9.79 14.82
CA GLY A 244 28.35 -10.21 14.45
C GLY A 244 28.94 -9.39 13.30
N ASP A 245 28.31 -8.28 12.93
CA ASP A 245 28.71 -7.41 11.83
C ASP A 245 29.28 -6.09 12.39
N PRO A 246 30.60 -5.84 12.29
CA PRO A 246 31.24 -4.69 12.92
C PRO A 246 30.75 -3.36 12.35
N ILE A 247 30.54 -2.35 13.21
CA ILE A 247 30.09 -1.00 12.80
C ILE A 247 31.18 -0.19 12.07
N ASP A 248 32.44 -0.53 12.26
CA ASP A 248 33.61 0.15 11.71
C ASP A 248 34.08 -0.44 10.37
N ARG A 249 33.32 -1.38 9.80
CA ARG A 249 33.59 -1.91 8.46
C ARG A 249 33.16 -0.94 7.38
N GLU A 250 33.81 -1.03 6.22
CA GLU A 250 33.33 -0.36 5.02
C GLU A 250 32.11 -1.08 4.40
N VAL A 251 31.36 -0.32 3.60
CA VAL A 251 30.32 -0.86 2.71
C VAL A 251 30.99 -1.26 1.41
N GLU A 252 30.93 -2.54 1.06
CA GLU A 252 31.66 -3.09 -0.10
C GLU A 252 30.85 -2.95 -1.41
N PHE A 253 29.52 -3.04 -1.34
CA PHE A 253 28.67 -2.74 -2.49
C PHE A 253 28.45 -1.22 -2.61
N VAL A 254 28.97 -0.63 -3.68
CA VAL A 254 28.77 0.79 -4.00
C VAL A 254 27.77 0.93 -5.14
N PRO A 255 26.70 1.74 -4.97
CA PRO A 255 25.80 2.10 -6.06
C PRO A 255 26.51 2.59 -7.32
N THR A 256 25.90 2.39 -8.48
CA THR A 256 26.46 2.83 -9.78
C THR A 256 25.47 3.71 -10.52
N LYS A 257 25.95 4.47 -11.51
CA LYS A 257 25.07 5.18 -12.46
C LYS A 257 24.18 4.24 -13.28
N ALA A 258 24.64 3.00 -13.52
CA ALA A 258 23.82 1.98 -14.16
C ALA A 258 22.75 1.47 -13.18
N PRO A 259 21.52 1.18 -13.65
CA PRO A 259 20.48 0.61 -12.80
C PRO A 259 20.91 -0.70 -12.13
N TYR A 260 20.54 -0.86 -10.86
CA TYR A 260 20.89 -1.99 -10.00
C TYR A 260 19.73 -2.33 -9.05
N ASP A 261 19.75 -3.52 -8.45
CA ASP A 261 18.78 -3.86 -7.42
C ASP A 261 19.13 -3.13 -6.11
N PRO A 262 18.26 -2.24 -5.59
CA PRO A 262 18.55 -1.49 -4.36
C PRO A 262 18.84 -2.41 -3.17
N ARG A 263 18.31 -3.64 -3.16
CA ARG A 263 18.54 -4.62 -2.08
C ARG A 263 20.01 -4.97 -1.92
N TRP A 264 20.81 -4.88 -2.99
CA TRP A 264 22.25 -5.11 -2.92
C TRP A 264 22.96 -4.05 -2.08
N MET A 265 22.53 -2.79 -2.15
CA MET A 265 23.03 -1.73 -1.29
C MET A 265 22.59 -1.94 0.17
N LEU A 266 21.38 -2.45 0.40
CA LEU A 266 20.86 -2.64 1.76
C LEU A 266 21.52 -3.82 2.49
N ASN A 267 21.48 -5.02 1.89
CA ASN A 267 21.86 -6.28 2.56
C ASN A 267 23.14 -6.92 1.98
N GLY A 268 23.67 -6.37 0.89
CA GLY A 268 24.78 -6.97 0.14
C GLY A 268 24.34 -7.95 -0.92
N ARG A 269 25.31 -8.55 -1.61
CA ARG A 269 25.09 -9.57 -2.65
C ARG A 269 26.29 -10.51 -2.75
N HIS A 270 26.12 -11.64 -3.43
CA HIS A 270 27.27 -12.44 -3.87
C HIS A 270 28.13 -11.63 -4.86
N ASN A 271 29.44 -11.66 -4.67
CA ASN A 271 30.37 -10.99 -5.57
C ASN A 271 30.31 -11.64 -6.97
N PRO A 272 30.08 -10.86 -8.05
CA PRO A 272 30.07 -11.39 -9.42
C PRO A 272 31.39 -12.06 -9.84
N ASP A 273 32.52 -11.57 -9.32
CA ASP A 273 33.86 -12.02 -9.70
C ASP A 273 34.37 -13.20 -8.85
N ASP A 274 33.86 -13.35 -7.62
CA ASP A 274 34.16 -14.47 -6.73
C ASP A 274 32.90 -14.94 -6.01
N LYS A 275 32.31 -16.05 -6.46
CA LYS A 275 31.07 -16.59 -5.90
C LYS A 275 31.15 -16.96 -4.42
N ASN A 276 32.36 -17.18 -3.87
CA ASN A 276 32.57 -17.48 -2.45
C ASN A 276 32.65 -16.22 -1.58
N CYS A 277 32.74 -15.04 -2.20
CA CYS A 277 32.84 -13.76 -1.52
C CYS A 277 31.47 -13.07 -1.48
N TRP A 278 31.10 -12.56 -0.29
CA TRP A 278 29.90 -11.76 -0.10
C TRP A 278 30.28 -10.28 -0.06
N GLN A 279 29.76 -9.49 -1.00
CA GLN A 279 29.88 -8.03 -0.98
C GLN A 279 28.90 -7.48 0.06
N LYS A 280 29.41 -6.97 1.16
CA LYS A 280 28.60 -6.42 2.26
C LYS A 280 27.87 -5.14 1.86
N GLY A 281 26.60 -5.04 2.27
CA GLY A 281 25.77 -3.84 2.11
C GLY A 281 25.88 -2.88 3.28
N PHE A 282 24.98 -1.90 3.32
CA PHE A 282 24.92 -0.85 4.33
C PHE A 282 24.50 -1.38 5.71
N PHE A 283 23.47 -2.22 5.76
CA PHE A 283 22.96 -2.77 7.01
C PHE A 283 23.69 -4.02 7.46
N ASP A 284 23.44 -4.41 8.70
CA ASP A 284 23.98 -5.62 9.31
C ASP A 284 23.58 -6.85 8.47
N HIS A 285 24.52 -7.75 8.21
CA HIS A 285 24.30 -8.91 7.37
C HIS A 285 23.06 -9.73 7.78
N LYS A 286 22.16 -10.00 6.82
CA LYS A 286 20.89 -10.74 7.00
C LYS A 286 19.89 -10.07 7.94
N SER A 287 20.06 -8.79 8.26
CA SER A 287 19.07 -8.05 9.05
C SER A 287 17.95 -7.43 8.22
N PHE A 288 18.15 -7.19 6.92
CA PHE A 288 17.10 -6.62 6.08
C PHE A 288 15.99 -7.62 5.81
N HIS A 289 14.77 -7.29 6.24
CA HIS A 289 13.55 -8.04 5.99
C HIS A 289 12.55 -7.15 5.25
N GLU A 290 12.33 -7.47 3.98
CA GLU A 290 11.43 -6.72 3.10
C GLU A 290 9.95 -7.02 3.39
N ILE A 291 9.10 -6.01 3.25
CA ILE A 291 7.64 -6.12 3.29
C ILE A 291 7.03 -5.47 2.06
N LEU A 292 5.81 -5.90 1.69
CA LEU A 292 5.04 -5.35 0.58
C LEU A 292 5.75 -5.49 -0.79
N GLN A 293 6.57 -6.54 -0.94
CA GLN A 293 7.55 -6.69 -2.02
C GLN A 293 6.97 -6.61 -3.45
N PRO A 294 5.91 -7.35 -3.83
CA PRO A 294 5.43 -7.35 -5.21
C PRO A 294 4.50 -6.18 -5.55
N TRP A 295 4.07 -5.41 -4.54
CA TRP A 295 3.26 -4.21 -4.74
C TRP A 295 4.14 -2.96 -4.88
N ALA A 296 3.85 -2.12 -5.88
CA ALA A 296 4.52 -0.84 -6.12
C ALA A 296 6.06 -0.97 -6.06
N GLN A 297 6.62 -1.82 -6.91
CA GLN A 297 8.00 -2.28 -6.81
C GLN A 297 9.04 -1.20 -7.14
N THR A 298 8.61 0.00 -7.57
CA THR A 298 9.50 1.16 -7.72
C THR A 298 10.03 1.67 -6.37
N VAL A 299 9.41 1.28 -5.25
CA VAL A 299 9.90 1.53 -3.89
C VAL A 299 10.03 0.21 -3.11
N VAL A 300 11.14 0.08 -2.39
CA VAL A 300 11.45 -1.05 -1.51
C VAL A 300 11.28 -0.60 -0.06
N THR A 301 10.54 -1.39 0.72
CA THR A 301 10.21 -1.08 2.11
C THR A 301 10.49 -2.28 3.00
N GLY A 302 11.11 -2.06 4.15
CA GLY A 302 11.51 -3.16 5.03
C GLY A 302 11.97 -2.69 6.40
N ARG A 303 12.43 -3.65 7.20
CA ARG A 303 13.11 -3.41 8.47
C ARG A 303 14.53 -3.91 8.37
N ALA A 304 15.48 -3.27 9.03
CA ALA A 304 16.87 -3.71 9.09
C ALA A 304 17.47 -3.45 10.47
N ARG A 305 18.76 -3.78 10.63
CA ARG A 305 19.59 -3.33 11.75
C ARG A 305 20.83 -2.62 11.26
N LEU A 306 21.20 -1.55 11.96
CA LEU A 306 22.47 -0.85 11.79
C LEU A 306 23.22 -0.88 13.12
N GLY A 307 24.29 -1.66 13.21
CA GLY A 307 25.00 -1.89 14.47
C GLY A 307 24.10 -2.44 15.57
N GLY A 308 23.13 -3.28 15.21
CA GLY A 308 22.15 -3.84 16.13
C GLY A 308 20.87 -3.04 16.35
N ILE A 309 20.86 -1.76 15.97
CA ILE A 309 19.71 -0.86 16.17
C ILE A 309 18.65 -1.15 15.11
N PRO A 310 17.42 -1.55 15.48
CA PRO A 310 16.36 -1.79 14.51
C PRO A 310 15.87 -0.49 13.88
N VAL A 311 15.63 -0.51 12.57
CA VAL A 311 15.28 0.68 11.79
C VAL A 311 14.31 0.30 10.67
N GLY A 312 13.31 1.17 10.42
CA GLY A 312 12.48 1.11 9.23
C GLY A 312 13.26 1.64 8.02
N VAL A 313 13.11 1.00 6.86
CA VAL A 313 13.91 1.29 5.67
C VAL A 313 13.01 1.55 4.48
N ILE A 314 13.28 2.65 3.77
CA ILE A 314 12.71 2.97 2.46
C ILE A 314 13.85 3.20 1.48
N CYS A 315 13.80 2.53 0.33
CA CYS A 315 14.79 2.63 -0.73
C CYS A 315 14.11 2.60 -2.10
N VAL A 316 14.79 3.07 -3.15
CA VAL A 316 14.20 3.29 -4.47
C VAL A 316 14.77 2.32 -5.49
N GLU A 317 13.90 1.71 -6.29
CA GLU A 317 14.31 0.91 -7.44
C GLU A 317 14.78 1.83 -8.57
N THR A 318 15.89 1.44 -9.21
CA THR A 318 16.49 2.23 -10.30
C THR A 318 16.21 1.61 -11.67
N ARG A 319 15.88 0.32 -11.71
CA ARG A 319 15.49 -0.37 -12.94
C ARG A 319 14.04 -0.03 -13.30
N THR A 320 13.72 -0.14 -14.58
CA THR A 320 12.32 -0.15 -15.01
C THR A 320 11.63 -1.38 -14.44
N VAL A 321 10.49 -1.16 -13.79
CA VAL A 321 9.64 -2.19 -13.19
C VAL A 321 8.50 -2.52 -14.15
N GLU A 322 8.15 -3.80 -14.24
CA GLU A 322 6.96 -4.26 -14.96
C GLU A 322 5.86 -4.65 -13.97
N MET A 323 4.75 -3.93 -14.02
CA MET A 323 3.55 -4.23 -13.25
C MET A 323 2.52 -4.95 -14.14
N THR A 324 2.10 -6.13 -13.74
CA THR A 324 0.99 -6.85 -14.39
C THR A 324 -0.34 -6.50 -13.72
N ILE A 325 -1.25 -5.91 -14.47
CA ILE A 325 -2.65 -5.71 -14.08
C ILE A 325 -3.46 -6.91 -14.59
N PRO A 326 -4.08 -7.71 -13.71
CA PRO A 326 -4.87 -8.86 -14.13
C PRO A 326 -6.13 -8.40 -14.89
N ALA A 327 -6.57 -9.23 -15.84
CA ALA A 327 -7.85 -9.04 -16.50
C ALA A 327 -9.01 -9.09 -15.49
N ASP A 328 -10.02 -8.25 -15.68
CA ASP A 328 -11.25 -8.29 -14.90
C ASP A 328 -12.18 -9.40 -15.44
N PRO A 329 -12.42 -10.50 -14.70
CA PRO A 329 -13.29 -11.58 -15.17
C PRO A 329 -14.74 -11.14 -15.43
N ALA A 330 -15.19 -10.05 -14.82
CA ALA A 330 -16.54 -9.52 -15.01
C ALA A 330 -16.69 -8.74 -16.33
N ASN A 331 -15.59 -8.32 -16.95
CA ASN A 331 -15.56 -7.52 -18.18
C ASN A 331 -14.90 -8.29 -19.33
N LEU A 332 -15.67 -8.66 -20.35
CA LEU A 332 -15.21 -9.46 -21.48
C LEU A 332 -14.15 -8.76 -22.35
N ASP A 333 -14.13 -7.42 -22.35
CA ASP A 333 -13.14 -6.63 -23.09
C ASP A 333 -11.85 -6.40 -22.29
N SER A 334 -11.80 -6.89 -21.05
CA SER A 334 -10.63 -6.76 -20.19
C SER A 334 -9.60 -7.85 -20.51
N GLU A 335 -8.36 -7.43 -20.73
CA GLU A 335 -7.22 -8.30 -20.89
C GLU A 335 -6.12 -7.93 -19.88
N THR A 336 -5.22 -8.88 -19.64
CA THR A 336 -4.08 -8.66 -18.75
C THR A 336 -3.14 -7.64 -19.40
N LYS A 337 -2.75 -6.61 -18.66
CA LYS A 337 -1.88 -5.54 -19.15
C LYS A 337 -0.58 -5.54 -18.38
N VAL A 338 0.53 -5.33 -19.09
CA VAL A 338 1.83 -5.09 -18.48
C VAL A 338 2.16 -3.62 -18.66
N ILE A 339 2.35 -2.92 -17.54
CA ILE A 339 2.69 -1.49 -17.51
C ILE A 339 4.13 -1.37 -17.04
N GLN A 340 4.92 -0.59 -17.78
CA GLN A 340 6.27 -0.22 -17.36
C GLN A 340 6.22 1.02 -16.48
N GLN A 341 6.87 0.94 -15.33
CA GLN A 341 7.10 2.06 -14.42
C GLN A 341 8.59 2.36 -14.40
N ALA A 342 8.95 3.62 -14.65
CA ALA A 342 10.34 4.04 -14.57
C ALA A 342 10.86 3.95 -13.12
N GLY A 343 12.12 3.51 -12.96
CA GLY A 343 12.81 3.64 -11.68
C GLY A 343 12.98 5.12 -11.29
N GLN A 344 13.29 5.37 -10.02
CA GLN A 344 13.49 6.74 -9.48
C GLN A 344 12.26 7.67 -9.60
N VAL A 345 11.04 7.14 -9.78
CA VAL A 345 9.81 7.93 -9.91
C VAL A 345 8.75 7.44 -8.92
N TRP A 346 8.08 8.38 -8.24
CA TRP A 346 6.87 8.08 -7.50
C TRP A 346 5.63 8.08 -8.39
N PHE A 347 4.96 6.95 -8.41
CA PHE A 347 3.64 6.71 -8.99
C PHE A 347 2.58 6.69 -7.87
N PRO A 348 1.27 6.69 -8.19
CA PRO A 348 0.21 6.65 -7.16
C PRO A 348 0.39 5.52 -6.14
N ASP A 349 0.75 4.33 -6.62
CA ASP A 349 0.97 3.11 -5.84
C ASP A 349 2.20 3.21 -4.92
N SER A 350 3.34 3.69 -5.42
CA SER A 350 4.60 3.80 -4.68
C SER A 350 4.60 4.99 -3.73
N ALA A 351 3.94 6.09 -4.07
CA ALA A 351 3.67 7.17 -3.13
C ALA A 351 2.80 6.67 -1.97
N TYR A 352 1.76 5.88 -2.27
CA TYR A 352 0.92 5.29 -1.22
C TYR A 352 1.67 4.27 -0.37
N LYS A 353 2.45 3.36 -0.97
CA LYS A 353 3.31 2.39 -0.27
C LYS A 353 4.31 3.08 0.66
N THR A 354 4.93 4.16 0.18
CA THR A 354 5.87 4.98 0.96
C THR A 354 5.15 5.56 2.18
N ALA A 355 4.02 6.26 1.99
CA ALA A 355 3.26 6.84 3.09
C ALA A 355 2.75 5.79 4.09
N GLN A 356 2.32 4.62 3.61
CA GLN A 356 1.88 3.51 4.46
C GLN A 356 3.04 2.97 5.31
N ALA A 357 4.22 2.75 4.72
CA ALA A 357 5.40 2.27 5.44
C ALA A 357 5.83 3.26 6.53
N ILE A 358 5.85 4.57 6.24
CA ILE A 358 6.14 5.61 7.23
C ILE A 358 5.13 5.55 8.38
N LYS A 359 3.83 5.45 8.09
CA LYS A 359 2.79 5.34 9.12
C LYS A 359 2.94 4.09 9.99
N ASP A 360 3.28 2.95 9.39
CA ASP A 360 3.48 1.68 10.08
C ASP A 360 4.72 1.73 10.99
N PHE A 361 5.86 2.23 10.49
CA PHE A 361 7.12 2.31 11.24
C PHE A 361 7.06 3.31 12.40
N ASN A 362 6.38 4.46 12.24
CA ASN A 362 6.14 5.40 13.33
C ASN A 362 5.38 4.75 14.50
N ARG A 363 4.37 3.93 14.17
CA ARG A 363 3.56 3.19 15.17
C ARG A 363 4.28 1.99 15.78
N GLU A 364 5.40 1.58 15.19
CA GLU A 364 6.33 0.61 15.76
C GLU A 364 7.42 1.28 16.62
N GLU A 365 7.40 2.61 16.71
CA GLU A 365 8.41 3.43 17.39
C GLU A 365 9.82 3.21 16.83
N LEU A 366 9.92 2.90 15.53
CA LEU A 366 11.19 2.70 14.85
C LEU A 366 11.77 4.03 14.33
N PRO A 367 13.10 4.22 14.42
CA PRO A 367 13.80 5.18 13.57
C PRO A 367 13.56 4.83 12.09
N LEU A 368 13.70 5.81 11.22
CA LEU A 368 13.50 5.65 9.78
C LEU A 368 14.77 6.03 9.02
N MET A 369 15.17 5.18 8.07
CA MET A 369 16.18 5.51 7.07
C MET A 369 15.57 5.52 5.67
N ILE A 370 15.70 6.64 4.99
CA ILE A 370 15.26 6.81 3.61
C ILE A 370 16.50 6.97 2.73
N PHE A 371 16.79 5.97 1.91
CA PHE A 371 17.80 6.06 0.86
C PHE A 371 17.16 6.75 -0.36
N ALA A 372 17.20 8.08 -0.38
CA ALA A 372 16.48 8.91 -1.33
C ALA A 372 17.15 8.88 -2.71
N ASN A 373 16.36 8.58 -3.75
CA ASN A 373 16.82 8.54 -5.13
C ASN A 373 15.65 8.73 -6.10
N TRP A 374 14.99 9.89 -6.04
CA TRP A 374 13.82 10.21 -6.85
C TRP A 374 14.02 11.45 -7.73
N ARG A 375 13.71 11.32 -9.01
CA ARG A 375 13.62 12.41 -9.98
C ARG A 375 12.34 13.23 -9.84
N GLY A 376 11.35 12.71 -9.13
CA GLY A 376 10.07 13.38 -8.90
C GLY A 376 8.90 12.42 -8.85
N PHE A 377 7.72 13.00 -8.97
CA PHE A 377 6.46 12.28 -9.15
C PHE A 377 6.13 12.14 -10.64
N SER A 378 5.45 11.06 -11.01
CA SER A 378 4.90 10.95 -12.36
C SER A 378 3.85 12.05 -12.59
N GLY A 379 4.13 12.95 -13.54
CA GLY A 379 3.25 14.03 -13.96
C GLY A 379 2.35 13.70 -15.14
N GLY A 380 2.31 12.43 -15.58
CA GLY A 380 1.51 12.00 -16.72
C GLY A 380 0.00 12.09 -16.45
N MET A 381 -0.80 12.31 -17.50
CA MET A 381 -2.26 12.47 -17.39
C MET A 381 -2.94 11.32 -16.62
N LYS A 382 -2.52 10.08 -16.88
CA LYS A 382 -3.06 8.89 -16.19
C LYS A 382 -2.77 8.92 -14.70
N ASP A 383 -1.52 9.15 -14.30
CA ASP A 383 -1.13 9.12 -12.88
C ASP A 383 -1.72 10.30 -12.09
N MET A 384 -1.88 11.44 -12.76
CA MET A 384 -2.61 12.60 -12.22
C MET A 384 -4.09 12.27 -12.01
N HIS A 385 -4.74 11.62 -12.99
CA HIS A 385 -6.11 11.11 -12.85
C HIS A 385 -6.23 10.07 -11.74
N ASP A 386 -5.22 9.20 -11.61
CA ASP A 386 -5.12 8.17 -10.58
C ASP A 386 -4.61 8.73 -9.23
N GLN A 387 -4.66 10.07 -9.07
CA GLN A 387 -4.59 10.79 -7.81
C GLN A 387 -3.21 10.78 -7.14
N VAL A 388 -2.12 10.72 -7.93
CA VAL A 388 -0.72 10.78 -7.41
C VAL A 388 -0.51 11.92 -6.41
N LEU A 389 -1.13 13.10 -6.63
CA LEU A 389 -1.05 14.24 -5.72
C LEU A 389 -1.60 13.96 -4.31
N LYS A 390 -2.67 13.16 -4.18
CA LYS A 390 -3.23 12.80 -2.88
C LYS A 390 -2.27 11.89 -2.10
N PHE A 391 -1.63 10.96 -2.79
CA PHE A 391 -0.69 10.04 -2.16
C PHE A 391 0.63 10.72 -1.83
N GLY A 392 1.08 11.67 -2.67
CA GLY A 392 2.21 12.54 -2.38
C GLY A 392 2.00 13.38 -1.11
N SER A 393 0.80 13.94 -0.89
CA SER A 393 0.52 14.67 0.36
C SER A 393 0.53 13.77 1.60
N TYR A 394 0.16 12.49 1.47
CA TYR A 394 0.21 11.56 2.60
C TYR A 394 1.63 11.25 3.08
N ILE A 395 2.65 11.42 2.22
CA ILE A 395 4.07 11.32 2.65
C ILE A 395 4.38 12.46 3.62
N VAL A 396 3.96 13.69 3.28
CA VAL A 396 4.14 14.87 4.15
C VAL A 396 3.40 14.69 5.47
N ASP A 397 2.13 14.27 5.43
CA ASP A 397 1.34 14.01 6.65
C ASP A 397 2.03 12.98 7.55
N ALA A 398 2.52 11.88 6.95
CA ALA A 398 3.16 10.79 7.69
C ALA A 398 4.49 11.19 8.33
N LEU A 399 5.31 12.01 7.64
CA LEU A 399 6.57 12.53 8.18
C LEU A 399 6.35 13.62 9.25
N THR A 400 5.32 14.44 9.08
CA THR A 400 4.90 15.45 10.08
C THR A 400 4.52 14.77 11.40
N GLU A 401 3.80 13.65 11.33
CA GLU A 401 3.37 12.88 12.51
C GLU A 401 4.49 11.99 13.11
N TYR A 402 5.67 11.90 12.49
CA TYR A 402 6.73 10.97 12.89
C TYR A 402 7.41 11.41 14.20
N ASN A 403 7.61 10.49 15.15
CA ASN A 403 8.10 10.81 16.51
C ASN A 403 9.46 10.19 16.86
N GLN A 404 10.16 9.62 15.87
CA GLN A 404 11.49 9.03 16.02
C GLN A 404 12.47 9.63 15.01
N PRO A 405 13.79 9.48 15.19
CA PRO A 405 14.76 10.00 14.23
C PRO A 405 14.53 9.47 12.81
N ILE A 406 14.55 10.39 11.84
CA ILE A 406 14.47 10.11 10.40
C ILE A 406 15.78 10.60 9.78
N MET A 407 16.53 9.67 9.19
CA MET A 407 17.73 9.95 8.43
C MET A 407 17.45 9.75 6.95
N ILE A 408 17.52 10.83 6.19
CA ILE A 408 17.45 10.79 4.73
C ILE A 408 18.87 10.84 4.21
N TYR A 409 19.25 9.88 3.38
CA TYR A 409 20.56 9.84 2.75
C TYR A 409 20.38 9.70 1.25
N ILE A 410 20.99 10.60 0.47
CA ILE A 410 21.05 10.52 -1.00
C ILE A 410 22.33 9.75 -1.37
N PRO A 411 22.26 8.48 -1.82
CA PRO A 411 23.44 7.63 -2.02
C PRO A 411 24.34 8.07 -3.20
N PRO A 412 25.50 7.42 -3.40
CA PRO A 412 26.35 7.65 -4.55
C PRO A 412 25.59 7.53 -5.87
N TYR A 413 25.76 8.51 -6.76
CA TYR A 413 25.08 8.62 -8.06
C TYR A 413 23.54 8.65 -8.01
N ALA A 414 22.94 8.79 -6.83
CA ALA A 414 21.52 9.03 -6.67
C ALA A 414 21.21 10.53 -6.81
N GLU A 415 19.93 10.81 -7.01
CA GLU A 415 19.45 12.18 -7.11
C GLU A 415 18.13 12.39 -6.39
N LEU A 416 17.92 13.61 -5.88
CA LEU A 416 16.65 14.04 -5.31
C LEU A 416 16.21 15.34 -5.96
N ARG A 417 15.10 15.31 -6.69
CA ARG A 417 14.68 16.43 -7.56
C ARG A 417 13.27 16.92 -7.27
N GLY A 418 13.07 18.22 -7.49
CA GLY A 418 11.75 18.86 -7.61
C GLY A 418 10.78 18.49 -6.49
N GLY A 419 9.59 18.03 -6.87
CA GLY A 419 8.54 17.65 -5.91
C GLY A 419 8.94 16.51 -4.96
N ALA A 420 9.86 15.63 -5.36
CA ALA A 420 10.31 14.57 -4.47
C ALA A 420 11.13 15.12 -3.29
N TRP A 421 11.95 16.15 -3.51
CA TRP A 421 12.61 16.87 -2.42
C TRP A 421 11.59 17.49 -1.47
N VAL A 422 10.60 18.20 -2.03
CA VAL A 422 9.60 18.95 -1.26
C VAL A 422 8.91 18.07 -0.21
N VAL A 423 8.57 16.83 -0.54
CA VAL A 423 7.81 15.95 0.37
C VAL A 423 8.67 15.22 1.41
N VAL A 424 10.00 15.32 1.35
CA VAL A 424 10.92 14.72 2.33
C VAL A 424 11.89 15.74 2.92
N ASP A 425 11.67 17.04 2.71
CA ASP A 425 12.55 18.07 3.25
C ASP A 425 12.53 18.06 4.79
N PRO A 426 13.68 18.17 5.47
CA PRO A 426 13.75 18.19 6.93
C PRO A 426 12.90 19.26 7.60
N THR A 427 12.57 20.35 6.91
CA THR A 427 11.69 21.41 7.45
C THR A 427 10.27 20.93 7.73
N ILE A 428 9.85 19.79 7.18
CA ILE A 428 8.58 19.13 7.51
C ILE A 428 8.52 18.74 8.99
N ASN A 429 9.64 18.25 9.55
CA ASN A 429 9.74 17.84 10.95
C ASN A 429 11.16 18.07 11.48
N LEU A 430 11.49 19.35 11.70
CA LEU A 430 12.82 19.83 12.12
C LEU A 430 13.37 19.15 13.38
N THR A 431 12.50 18.61 14.22
CA THR A 431 12.89 17.95 15.48
C THR A 431 13.46 16.55 15.22
N HIS A 432 13.00 15.88 14.17
CA HIS A 432 13.28 14.46 13.95
C HIS A 432 13.99 14.16 12.63
N MET A 433 13.98 15.08 11.66
CA MET A 433 14.50 14.84 10.32
C MET A 433 15.89 15.46 10.12
N GLU A 434 16.79 14.66 9.59
CA GLU A 434 18.09 15.09 9.08
C GLU A 434 18.30 14.54 7.66
N MET A 435 18.97 15.31 6.81
CA MET A 435 19.26 14.92 5.43
C MET A 435 20.76 15.01 5.16
N TYR A 436 21.26 13.97 4.49
CA TYR A 436 22.65 13.79 4.13
C TYR A 436 22.73 13.48 2.64
N ALA A 437 23.79 13.96 1.99
CA ALA A 437 24.04 13.74 0.58
C ALA A 437 25.44 13.16 0.39
N ASP A 438 25.55 12.10 -0.40
CA ASP A 438 26.84 11.57 -0.82
C ASP A 438 27.57 12.56 -1.73
N GLU A 439 28.90 12.58 -1.71
CA GLU A 439 29.72 13.46 -2.56
C GLU A 439 29.42 13.29 -4.06
N LEU A 440 28.96 12.10 -4.47
CA LEU A 440 28.62 11.77 -5.85
C LEU A 440 27.14 11.93 -6.19
N SER A 441 26.32 12.37 -5.23
CA SER A 441 24.88 12.58 -5.43
C SER A 441 24.56 13.90 -6.12
N ARG A 442 23.28 14.12 -6.45
CA ARG A 442 22.76 15.36 -7.04
C ARG A 442 21.44 15.79 -6.41
N GLY A 443 21.19 17.10 -6.40
CA GLY A 443 19.91 17.66 -5.97
C GLY A 443 19.57 18.96 -6.67
N GLY A 444 18.31 19.19 -7.01
CA GLY A 444 17.89 20.40 -7.72
C GLY A 444 16.40 20.46 -8.04
N VAL A 445 15.91 21.60 -8.52
CA VAL A 445 14.47 21.78 -8.85
C VAL A 445 14.08 20.95 -10.07
N LEU A 446 14.95 20.91 -11.08
CA LEU A 446 14.79 20.13 -12.31
C LEU A 446 16.07 19.34 -12.58
N GLU A 447 16.01 18.39 -13.51
CA GLU A 447 17.22 17.83 -14.12
C GLU A 447 17.99 18.92 -14.89
N PRO A 448 19.32 18.79 -15.06
CA PRO A 448 20.16 19.76 -15.76
C PRO A 448 19.65 20.08 -17.18
N GLU A 449 19.16 19.07 -17.91
CA GLU A 449 18.57 19.18 -19.24
C GLU A 449 17.37 20.14 -19.23
N GLY A 450 16.42 19.92 -18.32
CA GLY A 450 15.24 20.79 -18.16
C GLY A 450 15.61 22.21 -17.71
N THR A 451 16.65 22.36 -16.90
CA THR A 451 17.17 23.67 -16.50
C THR A 451 17.72 24.45 -17.69
N VAL A 452 18.50 23.80 -18.55
CA VAL A 452 19.06 24.41 -19.77
C VAL A 452 17.95 24.83 -20.73
N GLU A 453 16.92 23.99 -20.93
CA GLU A 453 15.77 24.32 -21.78
C GLU A 453 15.07 25.62 -21.34
N ILE A 454 14.95 25.85 -20.03
CA ILE A 454 14.20 26.99 -19.48
C ILE A 454 15.09 28.22 -19.25
N LYS A 455 16.37 28.04 -18.89
CA LYS A 455 17.24 29.12 -18.40
C LYS A 455 18.48 29.40 -19.25
N PHE A 456 18.83 28.51 -20.18
CA PHE A 456 20.00 28.67 -21.04
C PHE A 456 19.58 28.57 -22.51
N TRP A 457 18.79 29.55 -22.95
CA TRP A 457 18.20 29.56 -24.28
C TRP A 457 19.26 29.61 -25.39
N ARG A 458 18.83 29.31 -26.62
CA ARG A 458 19.70 29.36 -27.82
C ARG A 458 20.49 30.67 -27.92
N LYS A 459 19.91 31.82 -27.55
CA LYS A 459 20.60 33.13 -27.56
C LYS A 459 21.79 33.17 -26.59
N ASP A 460 21.70 32.50 -25.45
CA ASP A 460 22.77 32.47 -24.46
C ASP A 460 23.86 31.47 -24.85
N LEU A 461 23.50 30.37 -25.52
CA LEU A 461 24.46 29.49 -26.19
C LEU A 461 25.24 30.25 -27.26
N GLU A 462 24.54 31.01 -28.12
CA GLU A 462 25.15 31.85 -29.15
C GLU A 462 26.08 32.91 -28.57
N LYS A 463 25.69 33.60 -27.49
CA LYS A 463 26.59 34.52 -26.76
C LYS A 463 27.80 33.81 -26.19
N THR A 464 27.63 32.59 -25.67
CA THR A 464 28.73 31.79 -25.12
C THR A 464 29.72 31.39 -26.22
N MET A 465 29.23 31.02 -27.40
CA MET A 465 30.07 30.79 -28.57
C MET A 465 30.80 32.06 -29.00
N GLN A 466 30.12 33.21 -29.02
CA GLN A 466 30.74 34.49 -29.36
C GLN A 466 31.76 34.97 -28.32
N ARG A 467 31.74 34.42 -27.10
CA ARG A 467 32.72 34.69 -26.04
C ARG A 467 33.90 33.72 -26.06
N LEU A 468 33.70 32.46 -26.46
CA LEU A 468 34.69 31.37 -26.28
C LEU A 468 35.23 30.79 -27.60
N ASP A 469 34.44 30.78 -28.67
CA ASP A 469 34.88 30.24 -29.97
C ASP A 469 35.64 31.31 -30.77
N LYS A 470 36.93 31.04 -31.05
CA LYS A 470 37.82 31.94 -31.79
C LYS A 470 37.24 32.39 -33.15
N THR A 471 36.57 31.49 -33.87
CA THR A 471 35.99 31.81 -35.19
C THR A 471 34.77 32.71 -35.06
N CYS A 472 33.88 32.43 -34.11
CA CYS A 472 32.75 33.32 -33.81
C CYS A 472 33.23 34.71 -33.38
N ILE A 473 34.23 34.81 -32.51
CA ILE A 473 34.84 36.09 -32.07
C ILE A 473 35.33 36.89 -33.28
N GLN A 474 36.16 36.29 -34.14
CA GLN A 474 36.70 36.95 -35.32
C GLN A 474 35.62 37.42 -36.31
N ILE A 475 34.54 36.66 -36.47
CA ILE A 475 33.44 37.05 -37.36
C ILE A 475 32.65 38.21 -36.74
N VAL A 476 32.38 38.19 -35.44
CA VAL A 476 31.69 39.29 -34.73
C VAL A 476 32.52 40.57 -34.73
N GLU A 477 33.84 40.49 -34.50
CA GLU A 477 34.76 41.63 -34.60
C GLU A 477 34.78 42.25 -36.01
N LYS A 478 34.71 41.41 -37.05
CA LYS A 478 34.59 41.91 -38.43
C LYS A 478 33.24 42.60 -38.64
N LEU A 479 32.15 42.01 -38.16
CA LEU A 479 30.79 42.55 -38.28
C LEU A 479 30.58 43.91 -37.58
N THR A 480 31.41 44.28 -36.61
CA THR A 480 31.37 45.58 -35.93
C THR A 480 32.19 46.67 -36.65
N SER A 481 32.90 46.35 -37.74
CA SER A 481 33.69 47.31 -38.50
C SER A 481 32.82 48.28 -39.31
N PRO A 482 33.01 49.61 -39.22
CA PRO A 482 32.11 50.61 -39.81
C PRO A 482 32.16 50.74 -41.34
N GLN A 483 33.07 50.03 -42.03
CA GLN A 483 33.29 50.13 -43.48
C GLN A 483 32.75 48.94 -44.29
N LEU A 484 31.93 48.07 -43.70
CA LEU A 484 31.40 46.88 -44.37
C LEU A 484 30.32 47.24 -45.40
N ASN A 485 30.48 46.70 -46.62
CA ASN A 485 29.40 46.73 -47.61
C ASN A 485 28.26 45.76 -47.21
N PRO A 486 27.02 45.96 -47.70
CA PRO A 486 25.88 45.12 -47.33
C PRO A 486 26.07 43.63 -47.64
N ASP A 487 26.74 43.30 -48.74
CA ASP A 487 26.93 41.92 -49.20
C ASP A 487 27.93 41.13 -48.33
N GLU A 488 29.04 41.75 -47.93
CA GLU A 488 30.02 41.19 -47.00
C GLU A 488 29.42 41.01 -45.61
N LYS A 489 28.58 41.95 -45.16
CA LYS A 489 27.85 41.82 -43.90
C LYS A 489 26.90 40.62 -43.93
N ALA A 490 26.14 40.45 -45.01
CA ALA A 490 25.25 39.30 -45.18
C ALA A 490 26.02 37.96 -45.21
N GLU A 491 27.16 37.91 -45.90
CA GLU A 491 28.00 36.72 -45.96
C GLU A 491 28.63 36.38 -44.61
N LEU A 492 29.13 37.37 -43.87
CA LEU A 492 29.66 37.18 -42.52
C LEU A 492 28.56 36.72 -41.54
N GLN A 493 27.34 37.25 -41.63
CA GLN A 493 26.20 36.79 -40.84
C GLN A 493 25.84 35.33 -41.15
N LYS A 494 25.82 34.96 -42.44
CA LYS A 494 25.58 33.58 -42.88
C LYS A 494 26.65 32.62 -42.37
N ARG A 495 27.93 33.03 -42.44
CA ARG A 495 29.05 32.25 -41.90
C ARG A 495 29.00 32.11 -40.38
N LEU A 496 28.60 33.17 -39.66
CA LEU A 496 28.39 33.13 -38.21
C LEU A 496 27.29 32.12 -37.86
N ALA A 497 26.13 32.21 -38.52
CA ALA A 497 25.02 31.30 -38.30
C ALA A 497 25.40 29.84 -38.58
N ALA A 498 26.13 29.57 -39.68
CA ALA A 498 26.61 28.23 -40.00
C ALA A 498 27.60 27.69 -38.95
N ARG A 499 28.50 28.54 -38.42
CA ARG A 499 29.41 28.15 -37.34
C ARG A 499 28.67 27.87 -36.04
N GLN A 500 27.70 28.71 -35.68
CA GLN A 500 26.89 28.55 -34.48
C GLN A 500 26.06 27.26 -34.53
N GLU A 501 25.42 26.96 -35.67
CA GLU A 501 24.66 25.73 -35.85
C GLU A 501 25.53 24.47 -35.68
N LYS A 502 26.75 24.50 -36.24
CA LYS A 502 27.72 23.40 -36.07
C LYS A 502 28.15 23.20 -34.62
N LEU A 503 28.27 24.27 -33.84
CA LEU A 503 28.73 24.24 -32.46
C LEU A 503 27.62 23.95 -31.46
N LEU A 504 26.35 24.10 -31.87
CA LEU A 504 25.19 24.04 -31.00
C LEU A 504 25.13 22.76 -30.14
N PRO A 505 25.31 21.53 -30.68
CA PRO A 505 25.24 20.32 -29.86
C PRO A 505 26.31 20.28 -28.76
N MET A 506 27.53 20.74 -29.06
CA MET A 506 28.63 20.73 -28.10
C MET A 506 28.43 21.78 -27.00
N TYR A 507 28.04 23.00 -27.36
CA TYR A 507 27.77 24.06 -26.38
C TYR A 507 26.52 23.78 -25.55
N HIS A 508 25.56 23.03 -26.08
CA HIS A 508 24.43 22.53 -25.31
C HIS A 508 24.90 21.55 -24.22
N GLN A 509 25.80 20.61 -24.52
CA GLN A 509 26.42 19.74 -23.50
C GLN A 509 27.21 20.53 -22.45
N VAL A 510 27.92 21.60 -22.85
CA VAL A 510 28.59 22.51 -21.90
C VAL A 510 27.58 23.21 -21.00
N ALA A 511 26.43 23.64 -21.54
CA ALA A 511 25.37 24.25 -20.74
C ALA A 511 24.73 23.26 -19.76
N ILE A 512 24.56 21.99 -20.16
CA ILE A 512 24.08 20.91 -19.28
C ILE A 512 25.08 20.70 -18.14
N GLN A 513 26.38 20.59 -18.43
CA GLN A 513 27.40 20.46 -17.40
C GLN A 513 27.44 21.70 -16.48
N PHE A 514 27.25 22.90 -17.03
CA PHE A 514 27.15 24.12 -16.24
C PHE A 514 25.94 24.09 -15.30
N ALA A 515 24.79 23.60 -15.75
CA ALA A 515 23.62 23.39 -14.91
C ALA A 515 23.87 22.32 -13.82
N ASP A 516 24.43 21.16 -14.19
CA ASP A 516 24.75 20.07 -13.23
C ASP A 516 25.69 20.52 -12.09
N LEU A 517 26.60 21.45 -12.37
CA LEU A 517 27.48 22.00 -11.33
C LEU A 517 26.74 22.79 -10.24
N HIS A 518 25.51 23.27 -10.50
CA HIS A 518 24.66 23.90 -9.49
C HIS A 518 23.94 22.87 -8.62
N ASP A 519 23.91 21.61 -9.05
CA ASP A 519 23.15 20.53 -8.41
C ASP A 519 24.06 19.61 -7.58
N THR A 520 25.31 20.02 -7.33
CA THR A 520 26.28 19.26 -6.53
C THR A 520 26.02 19.40 -5.02
N PRO A 521 26.52 18.48 -4.19
CA PRO A 521 26.29 18.53 -2.73
C PRO A 521 26.97 19.70 -1.98
N GLY A 522 27.92 20.40 -2.60
CA GLY A 522 28.92 21.26 -1.95
C GLY A 522 28.53 22.70 -1.65
#